data_AF-A0A382TWW6-F1
#
_entry.id   AF-A0A382TWW6-F1
#
_cell.length_a   1.000
_cell.length_b   1.000
_cell.length_c   1.000
_cell.angle_alpha   90.00
_cell.angle_beta   90.00
_cell.angle_gamma   90.00
#
_symmetry.space_group_name_H-M   'P 1'
#
loop_
_entity.id
_entity.type
_entity.pdbx_description
1 polymer ?
#
loop_
_entity_poly.entity_id
_entity_poly.type
_entity_poly.pdbx_seq_one_letter_code
_entity_poly.pdbx_strand_id
1 'polypeptide(L)'
;MMKKIATVLLGLVVTVCAQAPLTWQWTGRTHGELDWTTIETEHYRIHHHQGIEEIAREGASIAEQVRPVLLQQMNLEDIPVIDIIFTTEDEIMNGFAMWTNTTFIWVDQNDAAIWLEDEKWLYQVLSHELQHIVFFNRIKTWLPQPWSYLLSKVPGWVVEGLAEYETERWRPYRADISHKYHVLKNKMDKMDPHHDGFSKLLYWSERFGDSTIVKTLSDRNNFGLFNFEEAFKKNTGITVGQFNEDWRRHMNTYYYGYRSQKEAIEE
;
A
#
# COMPACT_ATOMS: atom_id res chain seq x y z
N MET A 1 -28.51 28.76 46.61
CA MET A 1 -27.19 28.12 46.83
C MET A 1 -26.68 27.61 45.50
N MET A 2 -25.84 28.38 44.83
CA MET A 2 -25.12 27.98 43.63
C MET A 2 -23.63 27.93 43.99
N LYS A 3 -22.97 26.82 43.62
CA LYS A 3 -21.53 26.60 43.38
C LYS A 3 -21.27 25.12 43.69
N LYS A 4 -20.62 24.30 42.88
CA LYS A 4 -19.96 24.44 41.58
C LYS A 4 -19.62 22.98 41.23
N ILE A 5 -20.08 22.52 40.07
CA ILE A 5 -19.66 21.24 39.46
C ILE A 5 -18.13 21.31 39.30
N ALA A 6 -17.41 20.52 40.10
CA ALA A 6 -15.96 20.48 40.12
C ALA A 6 -15.46 19.12 39.63
N THR A 7 -15.90 18.65 38.46
CA THR A 7 -15.34 17.43 37.85
C THR A 7 -15.65 17.30 36.35
N VAL A 8 -15.20 18.23 35.50
CA VAL A 8 -15.13 17.97 34.02
C VAL A 8 -13.87 18.54 33.35
N LEU A 9 -13.04 19.32 34.03
CA LEU A 9 -11.89 19.99 33.41
C LEU A 9 -10.58 19.16 33.41
N LEU A 10 -10.68 17.85 33.15
CA LEU A 10 -9.49 16.98 33.00
C LEU A 10 -9.60 16.00 31.82
N GLY A 11 -10.23 16.41 30.72
CA GLY A 11 -10.39 15.58 29.52
C GLY A 11 -10.16 16.29 28.19
N LEU A 12 -9.74 17.56 28.18
CA LEU A 12 -9.71 18.36 26.95
C LEU A 12 -8.43 19.21 26.78
N VAL A 13 -7.28 18.72 27.27
CA VAL A 13 -5.98 19.43 27.17
C VAL A 13 -4.84 18.51 26.69
N VAL A 14 -5.12 17.38 26.01
CA VAL A 14 -4.04 16.52 25.47
C VAL A 14 -4.08 16.36 23.94
N THR A 15 -5.05 16.95 23.23
CA THR A 15 -5.20 16.72 21.78
C THR A 15 -4.55 17.76 20.87
N VAL A 16 -3.68 18.64 21.38
CA VAL A 16 -3.04 19.71 20.56
C VAL A 16 -1.51 19.57 20.44
N CYS A 17 -0.85 18.60 21.10
CA CYS A 17 0.63 18.53 21.09
C CYS A 17 1.23 17.21 20.59
N ALA A 18 0.50 16.46 19.76
CA ALA A 18 1.04 15.25 19.12
C ALA A 18 0.76 15.22 17.61
N GLN A 19 0.91 16.37 16.94
CA GLN A 19 1.29 16.36 15.53
C GLN A 19 2.80 16.58 15.49
N ALA A 20 3.56 15.60 15.97
CA ALA A 20 4.92 15.52 15.46
C ALA A 20 4.79 15.42 13.92
N PRO A 21 5.65 16.11 13.14
CA PRO A 21 5.68 15.91 11.70
C PRO A 21 5.66 14.41 11.42
N LEU A 22 4.81 13.95 10.50
CA LEU A 22 4.64 12.51 10.27
C LEU A 22 6.00 11.82 10.07
N THR A 23 6.93 12.48 9.39
CA THR A 23 8.33 12.07 9.25
C THR A 23 9.08 11.88 10.56
N TRP A 24 8.87 12.73 11.58
CA TRP A 24 9.49 12.57 12.90
C TRP A 24 9.11 11.25 13.56
N GLN A 25 7.89 10.76 13.36
CA GLN A 25 7.47 9.46 13.90
C GLN A 25 8.26 8.30 13.27
N TRP A 26 8.77 8.49 12.05
CA TRP A 26 9.54 7.49 11.31
C TRP A 26 11.05 7.63 11.52
N THR A 27 11.58 8.86 11.46
CA THR A 27 13.04 9.11 11.43
C THR A 27 13.57 9.75 12.71
N GLY A 28 12.69 10.21 13.60
CA GLY A 28 13.05 10.96 14.81
C GLY A 28 13.59 12.37 14.54
N ARG A 29 13.50 12.85 13.29
CA ARG A 29 14.05 14.14 12.85
C ARG A 29 12.94 15.12 12.46
N THR A 30 13.27 16.41 12.55
CA THR A 30 12.40 17.50 12.10
C THR A 30 13.21 18.40 11.20
N HIS A 31 12.64 18.77 10.07
CA HIS A 31 13.28 19.60 9.05
C HIS A 31 12.63 20.99 9.01
N GLY A 32 12.95 21.82 10.01
CA GLY A 32 12.40 23.17 10.15
C GLY A 32 13.07 24.20 9.23
N GLU A 33 14.19 23.82 8.64
CA GLU A 33 14.98 24.55 7.65
C GLU A 33 14.41 24.49 6.22
N LEU A 34 13.38 23.67 5.99
CA LEU A 34 12.75 23.52 4.69
C LEU A 34 11.64 24.55 4.45
N ASP A 35 11.73 25.22 3.31
CA ASP A 35 10.72 26.13 2.76
C ASP A 35 9.79 25.35 1.83
N TRP A 36 8.56 25.10 2.31
CA TRP A 36 7.57 24.30 1.60
C TRP A 36 6.72 25.14 0.63
N THR A 37 6.54 24.63 -0.58
CA THR A 37 5.65 25.15 -1.62
C THR A 37 4.66 24.06 -2.07
N THR A 38 3.51 24.47 -2.63
CA THR A 38 2.49 23.54 -3.12
C THR A 38 2.17 23.82 -4.58
N ILE A 39 2.18 22.76 -5.40
CA ILE A 39 1.62 22.76 -6.76
C ILE A 39 0.22 22.16 -6.68
N GLU A 40 -0.78 22.86 -7.20
CA GLU A 40 -2.16 22.36 -7.28
C GLU A 40 -2.47 21.86 -8.69
N THR A 41 -3.14 20.72 -8.79
CA THR A 41 -3.71 20.18 -10.02
C THR A 41 -5.22 19.98 -9.83
N GLU A 42 -5.89 19.31 -10.77
CA GLU A 42 -7.33 19.04 -10.66
C GLU A 42 -7.63 18.10 -9.47
N HIS A 43 -6.80 17.07 -9.27
CA HIS A 43 -7.05 16.02 -8.28
C HIS A 43 -6.02 15.94 -7.16
N TYR A 44 -4.95 16.74 -7.21
CA TYR A 44 -3.81 16.63 -6.29
C TYR A 44 -3.32 17.98 -5.77
N ARG A 45 -2.73 17.95 -4.57
CA ARG A 45 -1.89 19.01 -4.01
C ARG A 45 -0.51 18.43 -3.72
N ILE A 46 0.50 18.92 -4.42
CA ILE A 46 1.86 18.39 -4.35
C ILE A 46 2.69 19.34 -3.50
N HIS A 47 2.97 18.94 -2.27
CA HIS A 47 3.82 19.65 -1.33
C HIS A 47 5.27 19.23 -1.51
N HIS A 48 6.16 20.21 -1.66
CA HIS A 48 7.59 19.96 -1.84
C HIS A 48 8.40 21.08 -1.21
N HIS A 49 9.63 20.78 -0.80
CA HIS A 49 10.56 21.81 -0.32
C HIS A 49 11.37 22.42 -1.48
N GLN A 50 12.19 23.42 -1.18
CA GLN A 50 13.11 24.04 -2.12
C GLN A 50 14.08 23.02 -2.74
N GLY A 51 14.42 23.19 -4.02
CA GLY A 51 15.40 22.36 -4.73
C GLY A 51 14.84 21.14 -5.49
N ILE A 52 13.56 20.80 -5.28
CA ILE A 52 12.92 19.61 -5.89
C ILE A 52 11.67 19.94 -6.72
N GLU A 53 11.54 21.19 -7.17
CA GLU A 53 10.36 21.65 -7.93
C GLU A 53 10.14 20.88 -9.23
N GLU A 54 11.20 20.55 -9.97
CA GLU A 54 11.08 19.76 -11.20
C GLU A 54 10.57 18.33 -10.92
N ILE A 55 11.02 17.71 -9.83
CA ILE A 55 10.52 16.40 -9.38
C ILE A 55 9.05 16.51 -9.00
N ALA A 56 8.66 17.58 -8.30
CA ALA A 56 7.27 17.83 -7.93
C ALA A 56 6.37 18.05 -9.17
N ARG A 57 6.87 18.73 -10.21
CA ARG A 57 6.17 18.89 -11.50
C ARG A 57 6.03 17.57 -12.25
N GLU A 58 7.08 16.75 -12.28
CA GLU A 58 7.02 15.41 -12.87
C GLU A 58 6.03 14.51 -12.11
N GLY A 59 6.11 14.49 -10.78
CA GLY A 59 5.19 13.76 -9.91
C GLY A 59 3.73 14.19 -10.08
N ALA A 60 3.46 15.50 -10.18
CA ALA A 60 2.12 16.03 -10.45
C ALA A 60 1.57 15.50 -11.80
N SER A 61 2.40 15.50 -12.84
CA SER A 61 2.05 14.98 -14.17
C SER A 61 1.77 13.48 -14.14
N ILE A 62 2.61 12.71 -13.45
CA ILE A 62 2.41 11.26 -13.29
C ILE A 62 1.11 10.97 -12.53
N ALA A 63 0.87 11.65 -11.40
CA ALA A 63 -0.30 11.45 -10.56
C ALA A 63 -1.61 11.60 -11.34
N GLU A 64 -1.72 12.66 -12.15
CA GLU A 64 -2.89 12.89 -13.02
C GLU A 64 -3.02 11.82 -14.12
N GLN A 65 -1.91 11.35 -14.68
CA GLN A 65 -1.92 10.31 -15.72
C GLN A 65 -2.37 8.94 -15.21
N VAL A 66 -1.92 8.54 -14.01
CA VAL A 66 -2.23 7.21 -13.46
C VAL A 66 -3.61 7.14 -12.82
N ARG A 67 -4.13 8.28 -12.33
CA ARG A 67 -5.42 8.35 -11.61
C ARG A 67 -6.57 7.58 -12.26
N PRO A 68 -6.87 7.73 -13.57
CA PRO A 68 -8.02 7.06 -14.17
C PRO A 68 -7.88 5.53 -14.13
N VAL A 69 -6.65 5.03 -14.32
CA VAL A 69 -6.35 3.60 -14.25
C VAL A 69 -6.56 3.09 -12.83
N LEU A 70 -6.02 3.78 -11.83
CA LEU A 70 -6.15 3.36 -10.42
C LEU A 70 -7.62 3.34 -9.96
N LEU A 71 -8.39 4.38 -10.32
CA LEU A 71 -9.83 4.42 -10.04
C LEU A 71 -10.59 3.29 -10.73
N GLN A 72 -10.27 3.02 -12.00
CA GLN A 72 -10.90 1.94 -12.78
C GLN A 72 -10.58 0.56 -12.18
N GLN A 73 -9.33 0.29 -11.82
CA GLN A 73 -8.91 -0.96 -11.18
C GLN A 73 -9.76 -1.24 -9.96
N MET A 74 -10.03 -0.22 -9.16
CA MET A 74 -10.87 -0.36 -7.99
C MET A 74 -12.35 -0.15 -8.29
N ASN A 75 -12.83 0.11 -9.50
CA ASN A 75 -14.23 0.42 -9.85
C ASN A 75 -14.82 1.65 -9.12
N LEU A 76 -13.99 2.67 -8.85
CA LEU A 76 -14.40 3.96 -8.27
C LEU A 76 -14.62 4.98 -9.39
N GLU A 77 -15.61 5.85 -9.25
CA GLU A 77 -15.83 6.97 -10.19
C GLU A 77 -14.91 8.14 -9.85
N ASP A 78 -14.79 8.47 -8.57
CA ASP A 78 -13.93 9.54 -8.08
C ASP A 78 -13.59 9.34 -6.58
N ILE A 79 -12.54 10.02 -6.11
CA ILE A 79 -12.13 10.10 -4.70
C ILE A 79 -11.69 11.53 -4.38
N PRO A 80 -11.70 11.97 -3.10
CA PRO A 80 -11.29 13.32 -2.75
C PRO A 80 -9.85 13.63 -3.18
N VAL A 81 -9.54 14.93 -3.27
CA VAL A 81 -8.20 15.45 -3.56
C VAL A 81 -7.16 14.80 -2.64
N ILE A 82 -6.01 14.45 -3.22
CA ILE A 82 -4.91 13.78 -2.53
C ILE A 82 -3.76 14.76 -2.30
N ASP A 83 -3.22 14.75 -1.09
CA ASP A 83 -1.99 15.44 -0.74
C ASP A 83 -0.78 14.51 -0.99
N ILE A 84 0.14 14.93 -1.86
CA ILE A 84 1.39 14.23 -2.13
C ILE A 84 2.51 15.06 -1.55
N ILE A 85 3.33 14.50 -0.67
CA ILE A 85 4.44 15.19 -0.04
C ILE A 85 5.74 14.56 -0.53
N PHE A 86 6.56 15.34 -1.25
CA PHE A 86 7.90 14.93 -1.67
C PHE A 86 8.98 15.54 -0.79
N THR A 87 9.99 14.74 -0.45
CA THR A 87 11.20 15.21 0.25
C THR A 87 12.44 14.47 -0.24
N THR A 88 13.61 15.09 -0.20
CA THR A 88 14.91 14.39 -0.37
C THR A 88 15.63 14.13 0.95
N GLU A 89 15.05 14.55 2.08
CA GLU A 89 15.71 14.42 3.37
C GLU A 89 15.83 12.96 3.84
N ASP A 90 16.69 12.72 4.83
CA ASP A 90 16.86 11.42 5.50
C ASP A 90 17.44 10.26 4.67
N GLU A 91 17.76 10.46 3.38
CA GLU A 91 18.33 9.45 2.46
C GLU A 91 17.52 8.13 2.43
N ILE A 92 16.20 8.23 2.55
CA ILE A 92 15.29 7.07 2.54
C ILE A 92 14.79 6.82 1.13
N MET A 93 14.78 5.57 0.68
CA MET A 93 14.10 5.18 -0.56
C MET A 93 12.82 4.43 -0.21
N ASN A 94 11.76 5.19 0.03
CA ASN A 94 10.46 4.64 0.41
C ASN A 94 9.32 5.64 0.18
N GLY A 95 8.09 5.15 0.31
CA GLY A 95 6.88 5.94 0.45
C GLY A 95 5.99 5.38 1.56
N PHE A 96 4.99 6.15 1.95
CA PHE A 96 3.83 5.61 2.65
C PHE A 96 2.58 6.44 2.37
N ALA A 97 1.45 5.75 2.34
CA ALA A 97 0.14 6.35 2.18
C ALA A 97 -0.71 6.22 3.45
N MET A 98 -1.59 7.20 3.67
CA MET A 98 -2.53 7.21 4.78
C MET A 98 -3.97 7.26 4.31
N TRP A 99 -4.87 6.73 5.14
CA TRP A 99 -6.32 6.80 4.95
C TRP A 99 -6.90 8.23 4.94
N THR A 100 -6.08 9.25 5.20
CA THR A 100 -6.43 10.68 5.12
C THR A 100 -6.26 11.27 3.72
N ASN A 101 -6.03 10.43 2.70
CA ASN A 101 -5.71 10.87 1.34
C ASN A 101 -4.41 11.68 1.27
N THR A 102 -3.42 11.23 2.03
CA THR A 102 -2.09 11.84 2.05
C THR A 102 -1.06 10.76 1.84
N THR A 103 -0.11 10.99 0.95
CA THR A 103 1.07 10.14 0.76
C THR A 103 2.34 10.97 0.93
N PHE A 104 3.37 10.32 1.45
CA PHE A 104 4.69 10.89 1.67
C PHE A 104 5.72 10.02 0.95
N ILE A 105 6.60 10.64 0.14
CA ILE A 105 7.57 9.94 -0.69
C ILE A 105 8.94 10.62 -0.57
N TRP A 106 9.96 9.82 -0.28
CA TRP A 106 11.36 10.26 -0.22
C TRP A 106 12.08 10.01 -1.56
N VAL A 107 12.48 11.08 -2.27
CA VAL A 107 12.88 11.05 -3.70
C VAL A 107 14.39 11.04 -3.98
N ASP A 108 15.24 10.86 -2.98
CA ASP A 108 16.69 11.14 -3.03
C ASP A 108 17.55 10.10 -3.78
N GLN A 109 17.04 8.89 -4.06
CA GLN A 109 17.84 7.79 -4.68
C GLN A 109 17.25 7.20 -5.98
N ASN A 110 16.79 8.07 -6.87
CA ASN A 110 16.04 7.74 -8.10
C ASN A 110 16.77 6.77 -9.08
N ASP A 111 18.12 6.68 -9.08
CA ASP A 111 18.88 5.94 -10.11
C ASP A 111 19.55 4.62 -9.65
N ALA A 112 19.44 4.22 -8.37
CA ALA A 112 20.22 3.08 -7.82
C ALA A 112 19.42 1.78 -7.60
N ALA A 113 18.09 1.80 -7.77
CA ALA A 113 17.26 0.63 -7.49
C ALA A 113 17.29 -0.38 -8.64
N ILE A 114 18.11 -1.43 -8.46
CA ILE A 114 18.26 -2.60 -9.38
C ILE A 114 16.90 -3.25 -9.74
N TRP A 115 15.87 -3.05 -8.91
CA TRP A 115 14.53 -3.64 -9.05
C TRP A 115 13.66 -2.97 -10.14
N LEU A 116 14.07 -1.81 -10.66
CA LEU A 116 13.27 -0.99 -11.58
C LEU A 116 13.34 -1.45 -13.04
N GLU A 117 14.44 -2.10 -13.44
CA GLU A 117 14.76 -2.56 -14.81
C GLU A 117 14.45 -1.51 -15.91
N ASP A 118 13.18 -1.35 -16.32
CA ASP A 118 12.72 -0.48 -17.43
C ASP A 118 11.85 0.72 -17.00
N GLU A 119 11.40 0.80 -15.74
CA GLU A 119 10.47 1.83 -15.25
C GLU A 119 11.19 2.93 -14.46
N LYS A 120 10.75 4.19 -14.61
CA LYS A 120 11.27 5.30 -13.78
C LYS A 120 10.84 5.07 -12.32
N TRP A 121 11.78 5.17 -11.37
CA TRP A 121 11.50 4.96 -9.93
C TRP A 121 10.33 5.80 -9.43
N LEU A 122 10.32 7.11 -9.76
CA LEU A 122 9.25 8.02 -9.34
C LEU A 122 7.87 7.57 -9.83
N TYR A 123 7.78 7.06 -11.06
CA TYR A 123 6.52 6.54 -11.60
C TYR A 123 6.04 5.32 -10.82
N GLN A 124 6.94 4.37 -10.57
CA GLN A 124 6.60 3.14 -9.86
C GLN A 124 6.16 3.42 -8.42
N VAL A 125 6.99 4.13 -7.64
CA VAL A 125 6.70 4.41 -6.22
C VAL A 125 5.44 5.27 -6.07
N LEU A 126 5.27 6.30 -6.92
CA LEU A 126 4.10 7.16 -6.83
C LEU A 126 2.82 6.40 -7.20
N SER A 127 2.86 5.56 -8.24
CA SER A 127 1.70 4.73 -8.61
C SER A 127 1.33 3.77 -7.48
N HIS A 128 2.33 3.11 -6.89
CA HIS A 128 2.16 2.20 -5.75
C HIS A 128 1.50 2.91 -4.56
N GLU A 129 2.04 4.06 -4.14
CA GLU A 129 1.50 4.80 -3.00
C GLU A 129 0.11 5.39 -3.27
N LEU A 130 -0.15 5.84 -4.49
CA LEU A 130 -1.49 6.30 -4.87
C LEU A 130 -2.49 5.14 -4.84
N GLN A 131 -2.07 3.92 -5.20
CA GLN A 131 -2.95 2.76 -5.16
C GLN A 131 -3.37 2.39 -3.73
N HIS A 132 -2.50 2.60 -2.73
CA HIS A 132 -2.89 2.49 -1.32
C HIS A 132 -4.01 3.46 -0.95
N ILE A 133 -3.97 4.71 -1.44
CA ILE A 133 -5.02 5.70 -1.18
C ILE A 133 -6.33 5.29 -1.84
N VAL A 134 -6.29 4.83 -3.08
CA VAL A 134 -7.47 4.33 -3.80
C VAL A 134 -8.07 3.13 -3.06
N PHE A 135 -7.23 2.21 -2.60
CA PHE A 135 -7.61 1.08 -1.74
C PHE A 135 -8.32 1.56 -0.46
N PHE A 136 -7.74 2.51 0.29
CA PHE A 136 -8.36 3.04 1.51
C PHE A 136 -9.73 3.66 1.25
N ASN A 137 -9.91 4.34 0.11
CA ASN A 137 -11.21 4.88 -0.30
C ASN A 137 -12.19 3.76 -0.69
N ARG A 138 -11.75 2.72 -1.39
CA ARG A 138 -12.57 1.55 -1.75
C ARG A 138 -13.12 0.83 -0.52
N ILE A 139 -12.31 0.63 0.51
CA ILE A 139 -12.73 -0.10 1.71
C ILE A 139 -13.39 0.79 2.78
N LYS A 140 -13.45 2.10 2.55
CA LYS A 140 -14.07 3.06 3.47
C LYS A 140 -15.53 2.70 3.70
N THR A 141 -15.94 2.83 4.95
CA THR A 141 -17.34 2.66 5.39
C THR A 141 -17.85 3.98 5.98
N TRP A 142 -19.08 3.98 6.47
CA TRP A 142 -19.62 5.13 7.20
C TRP A 142 -18.94 5.35 8.57
N LEU A 143 -18.17 4.37 9.09
CA LEU A 143 -17.42 4.54 10.32
C LEU A 143 -16.23 5.49 10.12
N PRO A 144 -16.00 6.42 11.07
CA PRO A 144 -14.81 7.26 11.05
C PRO A 144 -13.52 6.44 11.08
N GLN A 145 -12.49 6.90 10.38
CA GLN A 145 -11.15 6.33 10.51
C GLN A 145 -10.55 6.66 11.90
N PRO A 146 -9.71 5.79 12.47
CA PRO A 146 -9.18 4.54 11.89
C PRO A 146 -10.08 3.30 12.09
N TRP A 147 -11.28 3.46 12.68
CA TRP A 147 -12.13 2.33 13.06
C TRP A 147 -12.62 1.51 11.87
N SER A 148 -12.93 2.17 10.74
CA SER A 148 -13.30 1.47 9.50
C SER A 148 -12.20 0.52 9.05
N TYR A 149 -10.94 0.96 9.05
CA TYR A 149 -9.80 0.13 8.69
C TYR A 149 -9.55 -0.98 9.72
N LEU A 150 -9.55 -0.66 11.02
CA LEU A 150 -9.29 -1.65 12.07
C LEU A 150 -10.33 -2.80 12.08
N LEU A 151 -11.61 -2.49 11.88
CA LEU A 151 -12.67 -3.50 11.83
C LEU A 151 -12.69 -4.31 10.54
N SER A 152 -12.09 -3.78 9.46
CA SER A 152 -11.98 -4.49 8.19
C SER A 152 -11.16 -5.78 8.30
N LYS A 153 -10.20 -5.85 9.24
CA LYS A 153 -9.26 -6.97 9.41
C LYS A 153 -8.55 -7.34 8.11
N VAL A 154 -8.32 -6.37 7.23
CA VAL A 154 -7.54 -6.61 6.00
C VAL A 154 -6.12 -7.01 6.39
N PRO A 155 -5.61 -8.16 5.91
CA PRO A 155 -4.22 -8.55 6.13
C PRO A 155 -3.24 -7.61 5.43
N GLY A 156 -2.07 -7.36 6.03
CA GLY A 156 -1.03 -6.51 5.44
C GLY A 156 -0.58 -6.95 4.03
N TRP A 157 -0.54 -8.26 3.76
CA TRP A 157 -0.22 -8.77 2.41
C TRP A 157 -1.24 -8.36 1.34
N VAL A 158 -2.49 -8.08 1.70
CA VAL A 158 -3.49 -7.56 0.76
C VAL A 158 -3.19 -6.10 0.45
N VAL A 159 -2.79 -5.32 1.45
CA VAL A 159 -2.49 -3.88 1.29
C VAL A 159 -1.32 -3.71 0.33
N GLU A 160 -0.15 -4.26 0.67
CA GLU A 160 1.03 -4.16 -0.20
C GLU A 160 0.84 -4.92 -1.51
N GLY A 161 0.34 -6.16 -1.43
CA GLY A 161 0.20 -7.01 -2.61
C GLY A 161 -0.77 -6.49 -3.65
N LEU A 162 -1.83 -5.76 -3.25
CA LEU A 162 -2.74 -5.12 -4.20
C LEU A 162 -2.06 -3.96 -4.92
N ALA A 163 -1.28 -3.14 -4.21
CA ALA A 163 -0.53 -2.06 -4.82
C ALA A 163 0.48 -2.60 -5.84
N GLU A 164 1.23 -3.65 -5.50
CA GLU A 164 2.12 -4.36 -6.43
C GLU A 164 1.39 -4.95 -7.64
N TYR A 165 0.30 -5.69 -7.39
CA TYR A 165 -0.45 -6.38 -8.44
C TYR A 165 -1.02 -5.42 -9.49
N GLU A 166 -1.46 -4.24 -9.06
CA GLU A 166 -2.13 -3.27 -9.92
C GLU A 166 -1.17 -2.30 -10.59
N THR A 167 0.03 -2.09 -10.04
CA THR A 167 0.94 -1.03 -10.52
C THR A 167 2.30 -1.53 -10.99
N GLU A 168 2.65 -2.79 -10.69
CA GLU A 168 3.96 -3.35 -10.98
C GLU A 168 3.93 -4.61 -11.85
N ARG A 169 5.13 -5.00 -12.32
CA ARG A 169 5.36 -6.24 -13.05
C ARG A 169 6.24 -7.19 -12.25
N TRP A 170 5.91 -8.47 -12.32
CA TRP A 170 6.72 -9.53 -11.75
C TRP A 170 8.08 -9.61 -12.45
N ARG A 171 9.17 -9.41 -11.69
CA ARG A 171 10.55 -9.41 -12.21
C ARG A 171 11.48 -10.24 -11.31
N PRO A 172 12.63 -10.73 -11.83
CA PRO A 172 13.59 -11.52 -11.09
C PRO A 172 14.03 -10.88 -9.78
N TYR A 173 14.51 -9.64 -9.87
CA TYR A 173 14.82 -8.86 -8.69
C TYR A 173 13.52 -8.56 -7.96
N ARG A 174 12.51 -7.91 -8.57
CA ARG A 174 11.29 -7.48 -7.87
C ARG A 174 10.66 -8.50 -6.90
N ALA A 175 10.48 -9.75 -7.29
CA ALA A 175 9.83 -10.73 -6.42
C ALA A 175 10.38 -12.16 -6.52
N ASP A 176 10.83 -12.61 -7.69
CA ASP A 176 11.15 -14.02 -7.91
C ASP A 176 12.32 -14.54 -7.05
N ILE A 177 13.40 -13.75 -6.92
CA ILE A 177 14.57 -14.14 -6.11
C ILE A 177 14.18 -14.27 -4.63
N SER A 178 13.35 -13.35 -4.12
CA SER A 178 12.85 -13.41 -2.75
C SER A 178 12.07 -14.71 -2.52
N HIS A 179 11.16 -15.08 -3.43
CA HIS A 179 10.40 -16.31 -3.32
C HIS A 179 11.29 -17.56 -3.40
N LYS A 180 12.24 -17.60 -4.33
CA LYS A 180 13.23 -18.69 -4.42
C LYS A 180 13.96 -18.88 -3.10
N TYR A 181 14.46 -17.78 -2.51
CA TYR A 181 15.15 -17.82 -1.23
C TYR A 181 14.26 -18.37 -0.11
N HIS A 182 13.03 -17.85 0.03
CA HIS A 182 12.13 -18.22 1.12
C HIS A 182 11.59 -19.65 1.00
N VAL A 183 11.32 -20.14 -0.23
CA VAL A 183 10.97 -21.55 -0.46
C VAL A 183 12.14 -22.46 -0.09
N LEU A 184 13.34 -22.20 -0.63
CA LEU A 184 14.50 -23.05 -0.41
C LEU A 184 14.98 -23.08 1.05
N LYS A 185 14.72 -22.02 1.81
CA LYS A 185 15.00 -21.95 3.25
C LYS A 185 13.83 -22.40 4.13
N ASN A 186 12.68 -22.77 3.55
CA ASN A 186 11.45 -23.08 4.27
C ASN A 186 11.05 -21.97 5.27
N LYS A 187 11.03 -20.71 4.80
CA LYS A 187 10.73 -19.50 5.57
C LYS A 187 9.63 -18.66 4.92
N MET A 188 8.69 -19.29 4.23
CA MET A 188 7.61 -18.59 3.52
C MET A 188 6.74 -17.73 4.44
N ASP A 189 6.64 -18.10 5.72
CA ASP A 189 5.94 -17.36 6.78
C ASP A 189 6.62 -16.04 7.18
N LYS A 190 7.86 -15.81 6.74
CA LYS A 190 8.67 -14.63 7.07
C LYS A 190 8.91 -13.71 5.87
N MET A 191 8.30 -14.03 4.74
CA MET A 191 8.48 -13.24 3.53
C MET A 191 7.77 -11.90 3.69
N ASP A 192 8.44 -10.85 3.21
CA ASP A 192 7.94 -9.49 3.26
C ASP A 192 6.58 -9.36 2.54
N PRO A 193 5.60 -8.59 3.09
CA PRO A 193 4.27 -8.43 2.51
C PRO A 193 4.23 -7.94 1.06
N HIS A 194 5.23 -7.19 0.57
CA HIS A 194 5.27 -6.81 -0.85
C HIS A 194 5.46 -8.05 -1.73
N HIS A 195 6.37 -8.96 -1.36
CA HIS A 195 6.61 -10.19 -2.11
C HIS A 195 5.48 -11.21 -1.92
N ASP A 196 5.15 -11.48 -0.66
CA ASP A 196 4.10 -12.41 -0.25
C ASP A 196 2.72 -12.00 -0.79
N GLY A 197 2.40 -10.73 -0.66
CA GLY A 197 1.18 -10.15 -1.19
C GLY A 197 1.10 -10.23 -2.70
N PHE A 198 2.14 -9.79 -3.42
CA PHE A 198 2.11 -9.77 -4.88
C PHE A 198 1.83 -11.16 -5.47
N SER A 199 2.54 -12.19 -5.02
CA SER A 199 2.28 -13.56 -5.52
C SER A 199 0.93 -14.12 -5.07
N LYS A 200 0.43 -13.73 -3.89
CA LYS A 200 -0.93 -14.09 -3.46
C LYS A 200 -1.99 -13.45 -4.34
N LEU A 201 -1.85 -12.18 -4.75
CA LEU A 201 -2.82 -11.54 -5.63
C LEU A 201 -2.79 -12.15 -7.03
N LEU A 202 -1.60 -12.48 -7.55
CA LEU A 202 -1.46 -13.25 -8.80
C LEU A 202 -2.15 -14.61 -8.70
N TYR A 203 -1.91 -15.36 -7.62
CA TYR A 203 -2.54 -16.66 -7.39
C TYR A 203 -4.06 -16.55 -7.18
N TRP A 204 -4.54 -15.49 -6.51
CA TRP A 204 -5.96 -15.20 -6.36
C TRP A 204 -6.58 -14.94 -7.73
N SER A 205 -6.03 -14.01 -8.49
CA SER A 205 -6.41 -13.67 -9.86
C SER A 205 -6.52 -14.91 -10.75
N GLU A 206 -5.48 -15.76 -10.77
CA GLU A 206 -5.47 -16.98 -11.57
C GLU A 206 -6.58 -17.97 -11.17
N ARG A 207 -6.82 -18.12 -9.86
CA ARG A 207 -7.74 -19.14 -9.33
C ARG A 207 -9.20 -18.71 -9.32
N PHE A 208 -9.49 -17.45 -9.08
CA PHE A 208 -10.84 -16.93 -8.86
C PHE A 208 -11.23 -15.81 -9.84
N GLY A 209 -10.27 -15.30 -10.62
CA GLY A 209 -10.45 -14.18 -11.55
C GLY A 209 -10.33 -12.82 -10.86
N ASP A 210 -9.73 -11.86 -11.55
CA ASP A 210 -9.40 -10.51 -11.06
C ASP A 210 -10.62 -9.79 -10.49
N SER A 211 -11.79 -9.98 -11.12
CA SER A 211 -13.04 -9.36 -10.67
C SER A 211 -13.40 -9.70 -9.21
N THR A 212 -12.92 -10.83 -8.68
CA THR A 212 -13.20 -11.23 -7.29
C THR A 212 -12.44 -10.41 -6.26
N ILE A 213 -11.30 -9.83 -6.63
CA ILE A 213 -10.53 -8.91 -5.76
C ILE A 213 -11.40 -7.69 -5.47
N VAL A 214 -11.83 -6.98 -6.52
CA VAL A 214 -12.64 -5.78 -6.40
C VAL A 214 -13.99 -6.09 -5.74
N LYS A 215 -14.66 -7.20 -6.11
CA LYS A 215 -15.92 -7.62 -5.46
C LYS A 215 -15.74 -7.84 -3.96
N THR A 216 -14.62 -8.43 -3.54
CA THR A 216 -14.30 -8.64 -2.13
C THR A 216 -14.14 -7.30 -1.40
N LEU A 217 -13.33 -6.39 -1.94
CA LEU A 217 -13.08 -5.07 -1.32
C LEU A 217 -14.32 -4.16 -1.32
N SER A 218 -15.26 -4.42 -2.23
CA SER A 218 -16.54 -3.71 -2.34
C SER A 218 -17.63 -4.27 -1.43
N ASP A 219 -17.45 -5.47 -0.89
CA ASP A 219 -18.49 -6.14 -0.13
C ASP A 219 -18.79 -5.38 1.17
N ARG A 220 -20.06 -5.39 1.57
CA ARG A 220 -20.53 -4.79 2.82
C ARG A 220 -21.52 -5.74 3.48
N ASN A 221 -21.42 -5.89 4.79
CA ASN A 221 -22.41 -6.63 5.57
C ASN A 221 -23.70 -5.82 5.74
N ASN A 222 -24.69 -6.38 6.44
CA ASN A 222 -26.00 -5.75 6.64
C ASN A 222 -25.94 -4.40 7.40
N PHE A 223 -24.84 -4.10 8.07
CA PHE A 223 -24.59 -2.82 8.75
C PHE A 223 -23.81 -1.83 7.89
N GLY A 224 -23.53 -2.14 6.62
CA GLY A 224 -22.71 -1.30 5.74
C GLY A 224 -21.23 -1.30 6.12
N LEU A 225 -20.78 -2.28 6.91
CA LEU A 225 -19.38 -2.43 7.31
C LEU A 225 -18.66 -3.43 6.41
N PHE A 226 -17.36 -3.25 6.24
CA PHE A 226 -16.49 -4.16 5.52
C PHE A 226 -15.76 -5.08 6.50
N ASN A 227 -15.71 -6.38 6.18
CA ASN A 227 -14.86 -7.36 6.85
C ASN A 227 -14.23 -8.26 5.79
N PHE A 228 -12.90 -8.25 5.70
CA PHE A 228 -12.17 -8.92 4.64
C PHE A 228 -12.38 -10.44 4.66
N GLU A 229 -12.34 -11.08 5.83
CA GLU A 229 -12.44 -12.55 5.91
C GLU A 229 -13.82 -13.05 5.47
N GLU A 230 -14.89 -12.37 5.90
CA GLU A 230 -16.27 -12.68 5.49
C GLU A 230 -16.47 -12.42 3.99
N ALA A 231 -16.02 -11.26 3.51
CA ALA A 231 -16.13 -10.87 2.11
C ALA A 231 -15.33 -11.79 1.19
N PHE A 232 -14.11 -12.15 1.59
CA PHE A 232 -13.25 -13.06 0.84
C PHE A 232 -13.94 -14.42 0.70
N LYS A 233 -14.39 -15.01 1.82
CA LYS A 233 -15.08 -16.30 1.80
C LYS A 233 -16.35 -16.27 0.96
N LYS A 234 -17.11 -15.18 1.01
CA LYS A 234 -18.32 -15.00 0.18
C LYS A 234 -18.01 -15.00 -1.31
N ASN A 235 -16.90 -14.38 -1.73
CA ASN A 235 -16.56 -14.20 -3.14
C ASN A 235 -15.69 -15.31 -3.73
N THR A 236 -14.88 -16.01 -2.92
CA THR A 236 -13.99 -17.10 -3.38
C THR A 236 -14.48 -18.50 -2.98
N GLY A 237 -15.39 -18.58 -2.01
CA GLY A 237 -15.90 -19.85 -1.47
C GLY A 237 -15.00 -20.53 -0.44
N ILE A 238 -13.78 -20.02 -0.19
CA ILE A 238 -12.82 -20.59 0.76
C ILE A 238 -12.40 -19.57 1.83
N THR A 239 -11.89 -20.04 2.96
CA THR A 239 -11.37 -19.13 4.00
C THR A 239 -10.01 -18.56 3.60
N VAL A 240 -9.62 -17.42 4.17
CA VAL A 240 -8.29 -16.83 3.99
C VAL A 240 -7.19 -17.81 4.44
N GLY A 241 -7.43 -18.57 5.52
CA GLY A 241 -6.49 -19.59 5.99
C GLY A 241 -6.29 -20.72 4.98
N GLN A 242 -7.36 -21.21 4.36
CA GLN A 242 -7.26 -22.24 3.33
C GLN A 242 -6.58 -21.70 2.07
N PHE A 243 -6.90 -20.47 1.67
CA PHE A 243 -6.23 -19.79 0.56
C PHE A 243 -4.71 -19.70 0.78
N ASN A 244 -4.27 -19.26 1.96
CA ASN A 244 -2.86 -19.13 2.28
C ASN A 244 -2.13 -20.48 2.26
N GLU A 245 -2.77 -21.56 2.74
CA GLU A 245 -2.18 -22.90 2.70
C GLU A 245 -2.10 -23.44 1.26
N ASP A 246 -3.14 -23.22 0.45
CA ASP A 246 -3.15 -23.61 -0.96
C ASP A 246 -2.09 -22.85 -1.77
N TRP A 247 -1.98 -21.54 -1.56
CA TRP A 247 -0.92 -20.70 -2.12
C TRP A 247 0.47 -21.20 -1.71
N ARG A 248 0.68 -21.47 -0.42
CA ARG A 248 1.96 -21.98 0.09
C ARG A 248 2.36 -23.27 -0.63
N ARG A 249 1.41 -24.21 -0.80
CA ARG A 249 1.65 -25.45 -1.55
C ARG A 249 1.98 -25.17 -3.01
N HIS A 250 1.21 -24.31 -3.67
CA HIS A 250 1.44 -23.93 -5.07
C HIS A 250 2.85 -23.37 -5.28
N MET A 251 3.28 -22.39 -4.47
CA MET A 251 4.61 -21.79 -4.58
C MET A 251 5.72 -22.81 -4.32
N ASN A 252 5.55 -23.69 -3.32
CA ASN A 252 6.53 -24.74 -3.05
C ASN A 252 6.63 -25.73 -4.23
N THR A 253 5.51 -26.18 -4.78
CA THR A 253 5.48 -27.08 -5.93
C THR A 253 6.16 -26.44 -7.14
N TYR A 254 5.87 -25.18 -7.44
CA TYR A 254 6.48 -24.45 -8.56
C TYR A 254 8.01 -24.38 -8.42
N TYR A 255 8.52 -23.89 -7.29
CA TYR A 255 9.96 -23.67 -7.12
C TYR A 255 10.77 -24.96 -6.92
N TYR A 256 10.22 -25.97 -6.25
CA TYR A 256 10.88 -27.29 -6.17
C TYR A 256 10.83 -28.02 -7.52
N GLY A 257 9.74 -27.90 -8.27
CA GLY A 257 9.64 -28.44 -9.63
C GLY A 257 10.68 -27.82 -10.55
N TYR A 258 10.79 -26.49 -10.56
CA TYR A 258 11.81 -25.77 -11.32
C TYR A 258 13.24 -26.16 -10.93
N ARG A 259 13.50 -26.40 -9.63
CA ARG A 259 14.81 -26.90 -9.17
C ARG A 259 15.10 -28.30 -9.71
N SER A 260 14.14 -29.22 -9.66
CA SER A 260 14.33 -30.59 -10.13
C SER A 260 14.66 -30.69 -11.63
N GLN A 261 14.20 -29.73 -12.45
CA GLN A 261 14.54 -29.65 -13.87
C GLN A 261 15.98 -29.19 -14.14
N LYS A 262 16.66 -28.61 -13.15
CA LYS A 262 18.01 -28.06 -13.28
C LYS A 262 19.10 -28.92 -12.65
N GLU A 263 18.73 -29.89 -11.82
CA GLU A 263 19.67 -30.87 -11.29
C GLU A 263 20.02 -31.85 -12.42
N ALA A 264 21.28 -31.88 -12.83
CA ALA A 264 21.77 -32.93 -13.72
C ALA A 264 21.71 -34.25 -12.96
N ILE A 265 21.13 -35.28 -13.59
CA ILE A 265 21.27 -36.65 -13.11
C ILE A 265 22.71 -37.06 -13.43
N GLU A 266 23.63 -36.76 -12.51
CA GLU A 266 24.89 -37.51 -12.45
C GLU A 266 24.57 -38.82 -11.72
N GLU A 267 24.37 -39.88 -12.52
CA GLU A 267 24.43 -41.29 -12.08
C GLU A 267 25.88 -41.77 -12.01
#